data_AF-A0A7Y3UBN2-F1
#
_entry.id   AF-A0A7Y3UBN2-F1
#
_cell.length_a   1.000
_cell.length_b   1.000
_cell.length_c   1.000
_cell.angle_alpha   90.00
_cell.angle_beta   90.00
_cell.angle_gamma   90.00
#
_symmetry.space_group_name_H-M   'P 1'
#
loop_
_entity.id
_entity.type
_entity.pdbx_description
1 polymer ?
#
loop_
_entity_poly.entity_id
_entity_poly.type
_entity_poly.pdbx_seq_one_letter_code
_entity_poly.pdbx_strand_id
1 'polypeptide(L)'
;MADDNATASRQQHRTPAVRFTPSAQVIEQLIRRAEKHPLGMEYLVNGSLDSVSATFGVHAFVVDAAREKLGNNGAVVVPPSGQLGAMTNKQV
;
A
#
# COMPACT_ATOMS: atom_id res chain seq x y z
N MET A 1 -37.53 36.61 21.85
CA MET A 1 -36.23 35.93 22.00
C MET A 1 -36.11 34.94 20.87
N ALA A 2 -35.20 35.20 19.94
CA ALA A 2 -35.00 34.40 18.73
C ALA A 2 -34.04 33.24 18.99
N ASP A 3 -34.33 32.17 18.28
CA ASP A 3 -33.59 30.96 17.92
C ASP A 3 -32.05 31.02 18.01
N ASP A 4 -31.47 30.19 18.88
CA ASP A 4 -30.04 29.84 18.86
C ASP A 4 -29.88 28.31 19.04
N ASN A 5 -30.37 27.55 18.05
CA ASN A 5 -30.02 26.15 17.85
C ASN A 5 -29.03 26.03 16.69
N ALA A 6 -27.87 26.67 16.85
CA ALA A 6 -26.67 26.39 16.07
C ALA A 6 -25.69 25.75 17.07
N THR A 7 -25.31 24.49 16.96
CA THR A 7 -24.38 24.00 15.94
C THR A 7 -24.33 22.48 16.12
N ALA A 8 -25.25 21.75 15.48
CA ALA A 8 -25.10 20.31 15.36
C ALA A 8 -23.95 20.03 14.39
N SER A 9 -22.78 19.73 14.94
CA SER A 9 -21.56 19.27 14.28
C SER A 9 -21.83 18.01 13.43
N ARG A 10 -22.42 18.21 12.26
CA ARG A 10 -22.63 17.16 11.28
C ARG A 10 -21.36 17.06 10.43
N GLN A 11 -20.82 15.84 10.41
CA GLN A 11 -20.00 15.31 9.32
C GLN A 11 -18.55 15.80 9.24
N GLN A 12 -17.71 15.29 10.14
CA GLN A 12 -16.39 14.81 9.72
C GLN A 12 -16.08 13.46 10.35
N HIS A 13 -16.93 12.45 10.09
CA HIS A 13 -16.44 11.06 10.04
C HIS A 13 -15.52 10.96 8.81
N ARG A 14 -14.31 11.53 8.92
CA ARG A 14 -13.20 11.17 8.04
C ARG A 14 -12.86 9.73 8.42
N THR A 15 -13.49 8.78 7.77
CA THR A 15 -12.99 7.41 7.79
C THR A 15 -11.51 7.50 7.43
N PRO A 16 -10.59 7.06 8.31
CA PRO A 16 -9.18 7.08 7.96
C PRO A 16 -9.03 6.30 6.66
N ALA A 17 -8.37 6.88 5.67
CA ALA A 17 -8.04 6.17 4.43
C ALA A 17 -7.30 4.90 4.86
N VAL A 18 -7.98 3.76 4.78
CA VAL A 18 -7.41 2.47 5.17
C VAL A 18 -6.28 2.23 4.20
N ARG A 19 -5.05 2.53 4.63
CA ARG A 19 -3.85 2.17 3.89
C ARG A 19 -3.76 0.66 3.96
N PHE A 20 -4.23 -0.01 2.92
CA PHE A 20 -4.03 -1.44 2.77
C PHE A 20 -2.55 -1.65 2.43
N THR A 21 -1.73 -1.75 3.48
CA THR A 21 -0.35 -2.17 3.33
C THR A 21 -0.35 -3.70 3.32
N PRO A 22 -0.06 -4.36 2.18
CA PRO A 22 0.03 -5.80 2.14
C PRO A 22 1.12 -6.26 3.12
N SER A 23 0.79 -7.24 3.97
CA SER A 23 1.76 -7.71 4.95
C SER A 23 2.90 -8.46 4.26
N ALA A 24 4.12 -8.33 4.80
CA ALA A 24 5.30 -8.99 4.24
C ALA A 24 5.14 -10.51 4.14
N GLN A 25 4.40 -11.12 5.07
CA GLN A 25 4.10 -12.55 5.03
C GLN A 25 3.21 -12.94 3.85
N VAL A 26 2.23 -12.11 3.50
CA VAL A 26 1.33 -12.37 2.35
C VAL A 26 2.10 -12.26 1.03
N ILE A 27 3.01 -11.28 0.93
CA ILE A 27 3.92 -11.13 -0.22
C ILE A 27 4.82 -12.37 -0.38
N GLU A 28 5.45 -12.83 0.71
CA GLU A 28 6.33 -14.00 0.65
C GLU A 28 5.58 -15.30 0.37
N GLN A 29 4.36 -15.45 0.88
CA GLN A 29 3.52 -16.59 0.53
C GLN A 29 3.17 -16.60 -0.96
N LEU A 30 2.89 -15.43 -1.55
CA LEU A 30 2.65 -15.31 -3.00
C LEU A 30 3.89 -15.73 -3.80
N ILE A 31 5.06 -15.22 -3.43
CA ILE A 31 6.34 -15.56 -4.07
C ILE A 31 6.58 -17.08 -4.01
N ARG A 32 6.47 -17.70 -2.83
CA ARG A 32 6.64 -19.17 -2.68
C ARG A 32 5.60 -19.98 -3.45
N ARG A 33 4.37 -19.48 -3.56
CA ARG A 33 3.32 -20.13 -4.36
C ARG A 33 3.64 -20.04 -5.85
N ALA A 34 4.15 -18.90 -6.32
CA ALA A 34 4.57 -18.71 -7.70
C ALA A 34 5.77 -19.60 -8.07
N GLU A 35 6.73 -19.80 -7.17
CA GLU A 35 7.86 -20.74 -7.37
C GLU A 35 7.40 -22.17 -7.59
N LYS A 36 6.35 -22.59 -6.88
CA LYS A 36 5.79 -23.95 -6.97
C LYS A 36 4.74 -24.09 -8.08
N HIS A 37 4.32 -22.98 -8.68
CA HIS A 37 3.29 -23.00 -9.70
C HIS A 37 3.89 -23.46 -11.04
N PRO A 38 3.18 -24.26 -11.85
CA PRO A 38 3.67 -24.71 -13.17
C PRO A 38 3.96 -23.57 -14.15
N LEU A 39 3.40 -22.38 -13.92
CA LEU A 39 3.68 -21.16 -14.70
C LEU A 39 4.95 -20.42 -14.23
N GLY A 40 5.48 -20.80 -13.06
CA GLY A 40 6.71 -20.26 -12.48
C GLY A 40 6.67 -18.81 -12.04
N MET A 41 7.84 -18.31 -11.65
CA MET A 41 8.07 -16.90 -11.27
C MET A 41 7.91 -15.94 -12.44
N GLU A 42 8.12 -16.42 -13.67
CA GLU A 42 8.01 -15.59 -14.87
C GLU A 42 6.59 -15.05 -15.05
N TYR A 43 5.57 -15.86 -14.72
CA TYR A 43 4.18 -15.42 -14.73
C TYR A 43 3.90 -14.34 -13.66
N LEU A 44 4.51 -14.47 -12.47
CA LEU A 44 4.39 -13.46 -11.42
C LEU A 44 5.02 -12.13 -11.84
N VAL A 45 6.13 -12.14 -12.58
CA VAL A 45 6.88 -10.95 -12.98
C VAL A 45 6.32 -10.30 -14.26
N ASN A 46 6.08 -11.09 -15.31
CA ASN A 46 5.72 -10.60 -16.64
C ASN A 46 4.20 -10.63 -16.93
N GLY A 47 3.41 -11.35 -16.14
CA GLY A 47 1.96 -11.45 -16.34
C GLY A 47 1.21 -10.14 -16.10
N SER A 48 -0.07 -10.09 -16.46
CA SER A 48 -0.94 -8.97 -16.08
C SER A 48 -1.29 -9.05 -14.59
N LEU A 49 -1.23 -7.92 -13.87
CA LEU A 49 -1.55 -7.86 -12.43
C LEU A 49 -2.92 -8.48 -12.13
N ASP A 50 -3.93 -8.16 -12.94
CA ASP A 50 -5.28 -8.71 -12.82
C ASP A 50 -5.31 -10.24 -12.93
N SER A 51 -4.71 -10.80 -13.99
CA SER A 51 -4.67 -12.25 -14.22
C SER A 51 -3.87 -13.00 -13.17
N VAL A 52 -2.74 -12.46 -12.74
CA VAL A 52 -1.91 -13.03 -11.67
C VAL A 52 -2.68 -12.99 -10.34
N SER A 53 -3.32 -11.87 -10.03
CA SER A 53 -4.13 -11.70 -8.82
C SER A 53 -5.29 -12.69 -8.76
N ALA A 54 -5.98 -12.92 -9.89
CA ALA A 54 -7.04 -13.92 -10.01
C ALA A 54 -6.51 -15.35 -9.88
N THR A 55 -5.36 -15.66 -10.47
CA THR A 55 -4.74 -17.00 -10.43
C THR A 55 -4.30 -17.39 -9.02
N PHE A 56 -3.71 -16.46 -8.28
CA PHE A 56 -3.21 -16.71 -6.92
C PHE A 56 -4.22 -16.37 -5.83
N GLY A 57 -5.40 -15.85 -6.19
CA GLY A 57 -6.45 -15.45 -5.23
C GLY A 57 -6.01 -14.33 -4.28
N VAL A 58 -5.20 -13.39 -4.77
CA VAL A 58 -4.67 -12.26 -3.99
C VAL A 58 -5.11 -10.94 -4.60
N HIS A 59 -4.94 -9.82 -3.89
CA HIS A 59 -5.16 -8.51 -4.46
C HIS A 59 -4.00 -8.07 -5.35
N ALA A 60 -4.30 -7.29 -6.40
CA ALA A 60 -3.30 -6.71 -7.30
C ALA A 60 -2.19 -5.92 -6.56
N PHE A 61 -2.52 -5.24 -5.45
CA PHE A 61 -1.53 -4.56 -4.60
C PHE A 61 -0.47 -5.51 -4.00
N VAL A 62 -0.85 -6.75 -3.69
CA VAL A 62 0.11 -7.76 -3.18
C VAL A 62 1.03 -8.21 -4.31
N VAL A 63 0.51 -8.36 -5.52
CA VAL A 63 1.29 -8.74 -6.71
C VAL A 63 2.29 -7.65 -7.06
N ASP A 64 1.85 -6.39 -7.03
CA ASP A 64 2.69 -5.22 -7.24
C ASP A 64 3.82 -5.16 -6.21
N ALA A 65 3.50 -5.25 -4.91
CA ALA A 65 4.51 -5.27 -3.84
C ALA A 65 5.46 -6.48 -3.92
N ALA A 66 5.00 -7.64 -4.42
CA ALA A 66 5.85 -8.79 -4.68
C ALA A 66 6.82 -8.55 -5.83
N ARG A 67 6.36 -7.89 -6.90
CA ARG A 67 7.21 -7.47 -8.03
C ARG A 67 8.23 -6.45 -7.60
N GLU A 68 7.81 -5.45 -6.81
CA GLU A 68 8.74 -4.52 -6.20
C GLU A 68 9.80 -5.28 -5.40
N LYS A 69 9.41 -6.22 -4.52
CA LYS A 69 10.38 -7.02 -3.74
C LYS A 69 11.33 -7.86 -4.60
N LEU A 70 10.88 -8.38 -5.75
CA LEU A 70 11.69 -9.20 -6.67
C LEU A 70 12.56 -8.34 -7.62
N GLY A 71 12.05 -7.18 -8.03
CA GLY A 71 12.72 -6.22 -8.90
C GLY A 71 13.66 -5.27 -8.18
N ASN A 72 13.59 -5.19 -6.84
CA ASN A 72 14.41 -4.29 -6.04
C ASN A 72 15.85 -4.81 -5.81
N ASN A 73 16.57 -5.03 -6.91
CA ASN A 73 17.96 -4.58 -7.04
C ASN A 73 18.06 -3.13 -7.56
N GLY A 74 16.96 -2.37 -7.59
CA GLY A 74 16.99 -0.95 -7.93
C GLY A 74 15.62 -0.29 -8.12
N ALA A 75 14.93 0.08 -7.04
CA ALA A 75 13.85 1.08 -7.06
C ALA A 75 13.55 1.57 -5.64
N VAL A 76 14.11 2.75 -5.34
CA VAL A 76 13.57 3.85 -4.52
C VAL A 76 12.42 3.48 -3.56
N VAL A 77 12.78 3.22 -2.31
CA VAL A 77 11.89 3.50 -1.19
C VAL A 77 11.68 5.01 -1.13
N VAL A 78 10.55 5.51 -1.63
CA VAL A 78 10.11 6.87 -1.30
C VAL A 78 9.73 6.87 0.19
N PRO A 79 10.45 7.56 1.08
CA PRO A 79 10.03 7.67 2.46
C PRO A 79 8.69 8.41 2.51
N PRO A 80 7.79 8.05 3.44
CA PRO A 80 6.52 8.76 3.59
C PRO A 80 6.80 10.24 3.86
N SER A 81 6.36 11.11 2.95
CA SER A 81 6.35 12.55 3.13
C SER A 81 5.65 12.88 4.44
N GLY A 82 6.41 13.39 5.43
CA GLY A 82 5.82 13.76 6.72
C GLY A 82 6.73 13.81 7.94
N GLN A 83 8.06 13.65 7.85
CA GLN A 83 8.92 13.95 8.99
C GLN A 83 9.40 15.40 8.91
N LEU A 84 8.50 16.32 9.30
CA LEU A 84 8.87 17.66 9.75
C LEU A 84 9.71 17.52 11.02
N GLY A 85 11.02 17.52 10.87
CA GLY A 85 11.95 17.47 11.99
C GLY A 85 13.30 18.06 11.58
N ALA A 86 13.63 19.20 12.19
CA ALA A 86 14.91 19.92 12.11
C ALA A 86 15.10 20.87 10.91
N MET A 87 14.51 22.07 11.01
CA MET A 87 15.25 23.29 10.71
C MET A 87 15.10 24.26 11.88
N THR A 88 16.19 24.40 12.60
CA THR A 88 16.46 25.42 13.61
C THR A 88 15.94 26.78 13.17
N ASN A 89 14.91 27.31 13.84
CA ASN A 89 14.54 28.70 13.70
C ASN A 89 15.33 29.48 14.75
N LYS A 90 16.39 30.16 14.29
CA LYS A 90 17.12 31.16 15.06
C LYS A 90 16.13 32.25 15.48
N GLN A 91 15.68 32.18 16.72
CA GLN A 91 14.79 33.17 17.31
C GLN A 91 15.64 34.13 18.13
N VAL A 92 15.70 35.36 17.60
CA VAL A 92 16.16 36.66 18.17
C VAL A 92 17.52 36.71 18.86
#